data_AF-A0A1W9P8V5-F1
#
_entry.id   AF-A0A1W9P8V5-F1
#
_cell.length_a   1.000
_cell.length_b   1.000
_cell.length_c   1.000
_cell.angle_alpha   90.00
_cell.angle_beta   90.00
_cell.angle_gamma   90.00
#
_symmetry.space_group_name_H-M   'P 1'
#
loop_
_entity.id
_entity.type
_entity.pdbx_description
1 polymer ?
#
loop_
_entity_poly.entity_id
_entity_poly.type
_entity_poly.pdbx_seq_one_letter_code
_entity_poly.pdbx_strand_id
1 'polypeptide(L)'
;MLIIFVVFFIISIGSNGDTDDITITGKENVITISAVGDIMMGSDYPTPILPASKGKALFLNVKDSLKKGANIIFGNLEGPLTENGKTFKNIAGGKAYAFRTPPVYARNLKDAGFSCVSL
;
A
#
# COMPACT_ATOMS: atom_id res chain seq x y z
N MET A 1 -1.48 0.49 20.62
CA MET A 1 -2.19 -0.33 19.62
C MET A 1 -2.48 0.58 18.44
N LEU A 2 -1.71 0.46 17.35
CA LEU A 2 -1.90 1.27 16.14
C LEU A 2 -3.09 0.70 15.37
N ILE A 3 -4.17 1.46 15.25
CA ILE A 3 -5.35 1.09 14.46
C ILE A 3 -5.10 1.58 13.04
N ILE A 4 -4.92 0.66 12.11
CA ILE A 4 -4.85 0.97 10.66
C ILE A 4 -6.29 0.96 10.14
N PHE A 5 -6.79 2.12 9.73
CA PHE A 5 -8.04 2.21 8.97
C PHE A 5 -7.74 1.85 7.51
N VAL A 6 -8.12 0.64 7.10
CA VAL A 6 -8.07 0.22 5.69
C VAL A 6 -9.43 0.54 5.07
N VAL A 7 -9.51 1.60 4.27
CA VAL A 7 -10.68 1.88 3.44
C VAL A 7 -10.54 1.06 2.16
N PHE A 8 -11.41 0.07 1.99
CA PHE A 8 -11.48 -0.71 0.76
C PHE A 8 -12.35 0.03 -0.26
N PHE A 9 -11.77 0.46 -1.38
CA PHE A 9 -12.54 0.86 -2.56
C PHE A 9 -12.55 -0.31 -3.54
N ILE A 10 -13.74 -0.85 -3.82
CA ILE A 10 -13.93 -1.79 -4.94
C ILE A 10 -14.28 -0.93 -6.15
N ILE A 11 -13.31 -0.74 -7.05
CA ILE A 11 -13.53 -0.09 -8.34
C ILE A 11 -13.61 -1.19 -9.40
N SER A 12 -14.79 -1.38 -9.97
CA SER A 12 -15.00 -2.26 -11.13
C SER A 12 -15.04 -1.39 -12.38
N ILE A 13 -14.10 -1.58 -13.30
CA ILE A 13 -14.07 -0.90 -14.59
C ILE A 13 -14.54 -1.91 -15.64
N GLY A 14 -15.70 -1.67 -16.24
CA GLY A 14 -16.21 -2.43 -17.39
C GLY A 14 -16.01 -1.61 -18.68
N SER A 15 -15.68 -2.27 -19.79
CA SER A 15 -15.70 -1.63 -21.10
C SER A 15 -17.12 -1.67 -21.66
N ASN A 16 -17.74 -0.52 -21.89
CA ASN A 16 -18.99 -0.44 -22.65
C ASN A 16 -18.67 -0.61 -24.14
N GLY A 17 -18.69 -1.85 -24.63
CA GLY A 17 -18.74 -2.16 -26.05
C GLY A 17 -20.18 -2.03 -26.56
N ASP A 18 -20.32 -1.46 -27.76
CA ASP A 18 -21.58 -1.26 -28.49
C ASP A 18 -22.46 -2.52 -28.52
N THR A 19 -23.77 -2.34 -28.37
CA THR A 19 -24.77 -3.42 -28.33
C THR A 19 -25.12 -3.87 -29.74
N ASP A 20 -24.43 -4.90 -30.23
CA ASP A 20 -24.94 -5.80 -31.27
C ASP A 20 -25.20 -7.17 -30.63
N ASP A 21 -26.39 -7.73 -30.91
CA ASP A 21 -26.96 -8.94 -30.31
C ASP A 21 -26.05 -10.17 -30.55
N ILE A 22 -25.11 -10.38 -29.63
CA ILE A 22 -24.25 -11.56 -29.55
C ILE A 22 -24.52 -12.17 -28.19
N THR A 23 -24.92 -13.44 -28.16
CA THR A 23 -25.03 -14.21 -26.93
C THR A 23 -23.67 -14.20 -26.22
N ILE A 24 -23.49 -13.31 -25.24
CA ILE A 24 -22.24 -13.14 -24.49
C ILE A 24 -22.06 -14.36 -23.57
N THR A 25 -21.51 -15.44 -24.11
CA THR A 25 -20.80 -16.49 -23.33
C THR A 25 -19.39 -16.05 -22.94
N GLY A 26 -19.07 -14.76 -23.07
CA GLY A 26 -17.82 -14.17 -22.61
C GLY A 26 -17.95 -13.74 -21.15
N LYS A 27 -17.25 -14.42 -20.25
CA LYS A 27 -17.02 -13.89 -18.90
C LYS A 27 -16.38 -12.51 -19.07
N GLU A 28 -17.10 -11.45 -18.70
CA GLU A 28 -16.56 -10.08 -18.63
C GLU A 28 -15.14 -10.13 -18.05
N ASN A 29 -14.15 -9.60 -18.78
CA ASN A 29 -12.75 -9.57 -18.32
C ASN A 29 -12.59 -8.48 -17.25
N VAL A 30 -13.18 -8.74 -16.07
CA VAL A 30 -13.13 -7.84 -14.93
C VAL A 30 -11.77 -7.95 -14.26
N ILE A 31 -11.06 -6.82 -14.16
CA ILE A 31 -9.89 -6.69 -13.31
C ILE A 31 -10.34 -6.11 -11.97
N THR A 32 -10.11 -6.84 -10.90
CA THR A 32 -10.41 -6.39 -9.54
C THR A 32 -9.16 -5.82 -8.87
N ILE A 33 -9.30 -4.64 -8.27
CA ILE A 33 -8.22 -3.96 -7.56
C ILE A 33 -8.61 -3.82 -6.09
N SER A 34 -7.74 -4.28 -5.19
CA SER A 34 -7.77 -3.88 -3.77
C SER A 34 -6.76 -2.76 -3.56
N ALA A 35 -7.26 -1.58 -3.23
CA ALA A 35 -6.42 -0.43 -2.92
C ALA A 35 -6.50 -0.08 -1.43
N VAL A 36 -5.36 0.28 -0.85
CA VAL A 36 -5.29 0.90 0.47
C VAL A 36 -4.76 2.31 0.35
N GLY A 37 -5.06 3.14 1.35
CA GLY A 37 -4.45 4.46 1.47
C GLY A 37 -3.00 4.38 1.96
N ASP A 38 -2.66 5.32 2.81
CA ASP A 38 -1.29 5.53 3.28
C ASP A 38 -0.72 4.32 4.03
N ILE A 39 0.47 3.92 3.61
CA ILE A 39 1.26 2.86 4.23
C ILE A 39 2.48 3.50 4.88
N MET A 40 2.47 3.48 6.20
CA MET A 40 3.59 3.91 7.04
C MET A 40 4.11 2.73 7.84
N MET A 41 5.28 2.18 7.45
CA MET A 41 5.85 0.99 8.08
C MET A 41 6.79 1.29 9.27
N GLY A 42 6.85 2.56 9.66
CA GLY A 42 7.77 3.09 10.66
C GLY A 42 8.82 4.01 10.03
N SER A 43 9.56 4.72 10.87
CA SER A 43 10.65 5.60 10.44
C SER A 43 11.85 5.39 11.36
N ASP A 44 13.07 5.34 10.81
CA ASP A 44 14.30 5.36 11.60
C ASP A 44 14.84 6.79 11.83
N TYR A 45 14.15 7.80 11.30
CA TYR A 45 14.52 9.22 11.33
C TYR A 45 13.38 10.11 11.84
N PRO A 46 13.67 11.22 12.55
CA PRO A 46 14.98 11.58 13.13
C PRO A 46 15.37 10.68 14.31
N THR A 47 14.38 10.06 14.93
CA THR A 47 14.54 9.09 16.02
C THR A 47 13.87 7.79 15.59
N PRO A 48 14.45 6.61 15.89
CA PRO A 48 13.87 5.34 15.48
C PRO A 48 12.51 5.05 16.13
N ILE A 49 11.49 4.94 15.29
CA ILE A 49 10.14 4.46 15.59
C ILE A 49 9.83 3.36 14.57
N LEU A 50 10.56 2.25 14.71
CA LEU A 50 10.41 1.07 13.87
C LEU A 50 9.69 -0.04 14.64
N PRO A 51 8.75 -0.78 14.01
CA PRO A 51 8.12 -1.92 14.64
C PRO A 51 9.12 -3.05 14.87
N ALA A 52 8.88 -3.84 15.92
CA ALA A 52 9.68 -5.01 16.26
C ALA A 52 9.79 -6.00 15.08
N SER A 53 10.85 -6.82 15.09
CA SER A 53 11.07 -7.86 14.09
C SER A 53 11.03 -7.35 12.65
N LYS A 54 11.49 -6.11 12.41
CA LYS A 54 11.49 -5.43 11.09
C LYS A 54 10.10 -5.31 10.46
N GLY A 55 9.04 -5.23 11.27
CA GLY A 55 7.68 -5.04 10.78
C GLY A 55 7.02 -6.26 10.14
N LYS A 56 7.55 -7.48 10.34
CA LYS A 56 6.97 -8.71 9.76
C LYS A 56 5.48 -8.92 10.07
N ALA A 57 5.01 -8.40 11.20
CA ALA A 57 3.62 -8.53 11.63
C ALA A 57 2.68 -7.41 11.10
N LEU A 58 3.20 -6.38 10.41
CA LEU A 58 2.43 -5.18 10.03
C LEU A 58 1.15 -5.50 9.25
N PHE A 59 1.22 -6.47 8.33
CA PHE A 59 0.12 -6.79 7.42
C PHE A 59 -0.57 -8.11 7.74
N LEU A 60 -0.15 -8.82 8.79
CA LEU A 60 -0.58 -10.21 9.05
C LEU A 60 -2.11 -10.34 9.12
N ASN A 61 -2.76 -9.42 9.81
CA ASN A 61 -4.20 -9.45 10.06
C ASN A 61 -5.05 -8.96 8.87
N VAL A 62 -4.44 -8.30 7.88
CA VAL A 62 -5.15 -7.74 6.71
C VAL A 62 -4.80 -8.46 5.41
N LYS A 63 -3.75 -9.27 5.41
CA LYS A 63 -3.20 -9.96 4.23
C LYS A 63 -4.26 -10.75 3.46
N ASP A 64 -5.10 -11.50 4.17
CA ASP A 64 -6.13 -12.31 3.51
C ASP A 64 -7.23 -11.43 2.90
N SER A 65 -7.61 -10.35 3.59
CA SER A 65 -8.58 -9.37 3.08
C SER A 65 -8.07 -8.64 1.84
N LEU A 66 -6.79 -8.26 1.80
CA LEU A 66 -6.16 -7.62 0.64
C LEU A 66 -6.16 -8.54 -0.58
N LYS A 67 -5.99 -9.84 -0.38
CA LYS A 67 -5.91 -10.84 -1.46
C LYS A 67 -7.26 -11.34 -1.92
N LYS A 68 -8.31 -11.16 -1.13
CA LYS A 68 -9.61 -11.76 -1.40
C LYS A 68 -10.22 -11.17 -2.67
N GLY A 69 -10.18 -11.96 -3.75
CA GLY A 69 -10.82 -11.63 -5.01
C GLY A 69 -10.17 -10.47 -5.76
N ALA A 70 -8.95 -10.07 -5.41
CA ALA A 70 -8.20 -9.01 -6.09
C ALA A 70 -7.20 -9.59 -7.09
N ASN A 71 -7.14 -9.03 -8.30
CA ASN A 71 -6.07 -9.29 -9.26
C ASN A 71 -4.85 -8.42 -8.98
N ILE A 72 -5.07 -7.17 -8.55
CA ILE A 72 -4.02 -6.20 -8.24
C ILE A 72 -4.24 -5.66 -6.82
N ILE A 73 -3.15 -5.60 -6.05
CA ILE A 73 -3.15 -4.94 -4.74
C ILE A 73 -2.27 -3.70 -4.84
N PHE A 74 -2.86 -2.53 -4.65
CA PHE A 74 -2.22 -1.23 -4.75
C PHE A 74 -2.21 -0.51 -3.40
N GLY A 75 -1.20 0.32 -3.14
CA GLY A 75 -1.15 1.11 -1.91
C GLY A 75 -0.34 2.39 -2.06
N ASN A 76 -0.61 3.36 -1.19
CA ASN A 76 0.13 4.62 -1.17
C ASN A 76 1.29 4.55 -0.17
N LEU A 77 2.54 4.53 -0.62
CA LEU A 77 3.71 4.46 0.26
C LEU A 77 4.20 5.87 0.61
N GLU A 78 3.88 6.32 1.82
CA GLU A 78 4.15 7.69 2.28
C GLU A 78 5.61 7.99 2.65
N GLY A 79 6.40 6.94 2.92
CA GLY A 79 7.77 7.06 3.39
C GLY A 79 8.80 6.58 2.36
N PRO A 80 9.86 7.36 2.07
CA PRO A 80 10.91 6.89 1.18
C PRO A 80 11.62 5.69 1.80
N LEU A 81 11.91 4.70 0.94
CA LEU A 81 12.71 3.53 1.27
C LEU A 81 14.17 3.82 1.00
N THR A 82 14.92 4.24 2.01
CA THR A 82 16.33 4.63 1.87
C THR A 82 17.11 4.46 3.17
N GLU A 83 18.40 4.17 3.05
CA GLU A 83 19.34 4.11 4.19
C GLU A 83 19.87 5.51 4.56
N ASN A 84 19.80 6.46 3.63
CA ASN A 84 20.42 7.78 3.76
C ASN A 84 19.58 8.88 3.10
N GLY A 85 19.97 10.13 3.35
CA GLY A 85 19.29 11.30 2.82
C GLY A 85 19.38 12.48 3.77
N LYS A 86 19.09 13.67 3.25
CA LYS A 86 18.94 14.89 4.03
C LYS A 86 17.57 15.47 3.73
N THR A 87 16.91 16.01 4.75
CA THR A 87 15.68 16.77 4.56
C THR A 87 16.00 18.25 4.58
N PHE A 88 15.38 19.01 3.68
CA PHE A 88 15.39 20.48 3.73
C PHE A 88 14.30 21.02 4.67
N LYS A 89 13.46 20.15 5.25
CA LYS A 89 12.42 20.52 6.20
C LYS A 89 13.06 20.91 7.53
N ASN A 90 12.65 22.04 8.10
CA ASN A 90 12.97 22.39 9.48
C ASN A 90 12.09 21.57 10.45
N ILE A 91 12.55 20.36 10.79
CA ILE A 91 11.83 19.44 11.67
C ILE A 91 11.94 19.79 13.16
N ALA A 92 12.83 20.73 13.54
CA ALA A 92 12.99 21.15 14.93
C ALA A 92 11.80 21.96 15.45
N GLY A 93 11.05 22.60 14.55
CA GLY A 93 9.88 23.42 14.90
C GLY A 93 8.59 22.63 15.20
N GLY A 94 8.62 21.30 15.19
CA GLY A 94 7.48 20.43 15.56
C GLY A 94 6.29 20.38 14.58
N LYS A 95 6.26 21.23 13.56
CA LYS A 95 5.20 21.27 12.53
C LYS A 95 5.60 20.62 11.19
N ALA A 96 6.80 20.05 11.12
CA ALA A 96 7.31 19.41 9.92
C ALA A 96 7.85 18.02 10.24
N TYR A 97 7.50 17.05 9.41
CA TYR A 97 7.92 15.67 9.55
C TYR A 97 8.74 15.23 8.35
N ALA A 98 9.77 14.44 8.62
CA ALA A 98 10.59 13.78 7.63
C ALA A 98 10.65 12.30 7.99
N PHE A 99 10.40 11.45 7.01
CA PHE A 99 10.36 10.01 7.18
C PHE A 99 11.53 9.36 6.46
N ARG A 100 12.03 8.27 7.03
CA ARG A 100 12.99 7.38 6.39
C ARG A 100 12.70 5.97 6.84
N THR A 101 12.39 5.10 5.89
CA THR A 101 12.15 3.69 6.18
C THR A 101 13.31 2.89 5.57
N PRO A 102 13.97 1.99 6.32
CA PRO A 102 15.01 1.15 5.75
C PRO A 102 14.47 0.29 4.58
N PRO A 103 15.17 0.20 3.43
CA PRO A 103 14.74 -0.57 2.26
C PRO A 103 14.35 -2.02 2.52
N VAL A 104 14.87 -2.65 3.58
CA VAL A 104 14.49 -4.01 3.99
C VAL A 104 12.97 -4.16 4.23
N TYR A 105 12.27 -3.09 4.57
CA TYR A 105 10.82 -3.09 4.78
C TYR A 105 10.01 -3.26 3.49
N ALA A 106 10.59 -3.04 2.31
CA ALA A 106 9.95 -3.35 1.03
C ALA A 106 9.48 -4.81 0.95
N ARG A 107 10.20 -5.72 1.64
CA ARG A 107 9.83 -7.12 1.73
C ARG A 107 8.48 -7.34 2.40
N ASN A 108 8.11 -6.50 3.37
CA ASN A 108 6.81 -6.63 4.04
C ASN A 108 5.65 -6.33 3.07
N LEU A 109 5.81 -5.37 2.15
CA LEU A 109 4.82 -5.09 1.09
C LEU A 109 4.67 -6.29 0.15
N LYS A 110 5.80 -6.85 -0.30
CA LYS A 110 5.81 -8.04 -1.16
C LYS A 110 5.17 -9.24 -0.47
N ASP A 111 5.52 -9.50 0.78
CA ASP A 111 5.01 -10.63 1.56
C ASP A 111 3.51 -10.48 1.88
N ALA A 112 3.01 -9.25 1.98
CA ALA A 112 1.58 -8.93 2.11
C ALA A 112 0.80 -9.13 0.79
N GLY A 113 1.48 -9.05 -0.36
CA GLY A 113 0.90 -9.29 -1.69
C GLY A 113 0.71 -8.03 -2.55
N PHE A 114 1.23 -6.88 -2.13
CA PHE A 114 1.18 -5.67 -2.96
C PHE A 114 1.83 -5.90 -4.33
N SER A 115 1.09 -5.57 -5.38
CA SER A 115 1.56 -5.63 -6.77
C SER A 115 2.40 -4.41 -7.11
N CYS A 116 2.00 -3.24 -6.62
CA CYS A 116 2.68 -1.97 -6.80
C CYS A 116 2.29 -0.98 -5.69
N VAL A 117 3.05 0.09 -5.57
CA VAL A 117 2.77 1.23 -4.68
C VAL A 117 3.04 2.55 -5.40
N SER A 118 2.32 3.61 -5.02
CA SER A 118 2.71 4.99 -5.33
C SER A 118 3.68 5.54 -4.28
N LEU A 119 4.43 6.57 -4.65
CA LEU A 119 5.42 7.28 -3.84
C LEU A 119 5.25 8.80 -4.00
#